data_AF-A0A380SZH6-F1
#
_entry.id   AF-A0A380SZH6-F1
#
_cell.length_a   1.000
_cell.length_b   1.000
_cell.length_c   1.000
_cell.angle_alpha   90.00
_cell.angle_beta   90.00
_cell.angle_gamma   90.00
#
_symmetry.space_group_name_H-M   'P 1'
#
loop_
_entity.id
_entity.type
_entity.pdbx_description
1 polymer ?
#
loop_
_entity_poly.entity_id
_entity_poly.type
_entity_poly.pdbx_seq_one_letter_code
_entity_poly.pdbx_strand_id
1 'polypeptide(L)'
;MTKALEYGKDLWLMLAPTFDQATALDGHSGYREKGQAFAGFIAAVAGTMCAQIGTDAARAVLEVTAQGLPSIERATLKAVKP
;
A
#
# COMPACT_ATOMS: atom_id res chain seq x y z
N MET A 1 18.85 0.19 -1.92
CA MET A 1 17.49 -0.26 -1.58
C MET A 1 16.78 -0.54 -2.89
N THR A 2 15.97 -1.58 -3.03
CA THR A 2 15.27 -1.82 -4.32
C THR A 2 14.14 -0.81 -4.47
N LYS A 3 13.83 -0.38 -5.69
CA LYS A 3 12.74 0.56 -5.99
C LYS A 3 11.40 0.10 -5.39
N ALA A 4 11.08 -1.19 -5.47
CA ALA A 4 9.89 -1.77 -4.85
C ALA A 4 9.82 -1.54 -3.33
N LEU A 5 10.96 -1.59 -2.63
CA LEU A 5 11.02 -1.32 -1.19
C LEU A 5 10.80 0.16 -0.87
N GLU A 6 11.21 1.06 -1.78
CA GLU A 6 11.00 2.52 -1.65
C GLU A 6 9.52 2.87 -1.82
N TYR A 7 8.82 2.34 -2.82
CA TYR A 7 7.39 2.60 -2.98
C TYR A 7 6.53 1.93 -1.92
N GLY A 8 6.91 0.73 -1.47
CA GLY A 8 6.26 0.10 -0.33
C GLY A 8 6.37 0.95 0.94
N LYS A 9 7.55 1.57 1.16
CA LYS A 9 7.78 2.52 2.25
C LYS A 9 6.97 3.81 2.07
N ASP A 10 6.90 4.38 0.87
CA ASP A 10 6.16 5.61 0.63
C ASP A 10 4.64 5.41 0.79
N LEU A 11 4.11 4.28 0.29
CA LEU A 11 2.72 3.90 0.49
C LEU A 11 2.42 3.65 1.98
N TRP A 12 3.32 2.98 2.68
CA TRP A 12 3.24 2.82 4.13
C TRP A 12 3.17 4.17 4.84
N LEU A 13 4.08 5.10 4.54
CA LEU A 13 4.10 6.43 5.17
C LEU A 13 2.85 7.25 4.87
N MET A 14 2.32 7.16 3.65
CA MET A 14 1.10 7.87 3.25
C MET A 14 -0.13 7.36 4.02
N LEU A 15 -0.25 6.05 4.19
CA LEU A 15 -1.42 5.42 4.81
C LEU A 15 -1.25 5.19 6.32
N ALA A 16 -0.04 5.34 6.86
CA ALA A 16 0.27 5.12 8.28
C ALA A 16 -0.67 5.87 9.23
N PRO A 17 -1.03 7.16 9.00
CA PRO A 17 -1.99 7.84 9.88
C PRO A 17 -3.36 7.16 9.92
N THR A 18 -3.82 6.63 8.79
CA THR A 18 -5.10 5.90 8.70
C THR A 18 -5.04 4.58 9.46
N PHE A 19 -3.95 3.81 9.31
CA PHE A 19 -3.77 2.56 10.05
C PHE A 19 -3.57 2.80 11.55
N ASP A 20 -2.86 3.86 11.92
CA ASP A 20 -2.67 4.26 13.31
C ASP A 20 -4.00 4.62 13.97
N GLN A 21 -4.87 5.37 13.28
CA GLN A 21 -6.20 5.69 13.78
C GLN A 21 -7.09 4.46 13.86
N ALA A 22 -7.13 3.63 12.81
CA ALA A 22 -7.97 2.44 12.77
C ALA A 22 -7.59 1.43 13.87
N THR A 23 -6.30 1.14 14.02
CA THR A 23 -5.81 0.22 15.06
C THR A 23 -6.01 0.77 16.46
N ALA A 24 -5.87 2.09 16.67
CA ALA A 24 -6.13 2.71 17.97
C ALA A 24 -7.59 2.59 18.44
N LEU A 25 -8.57 2.61 17.51
CA LEU A 25 -9.98 2.39 17.83
C LEU A 25 -10.22 0.99 18.42
N ASP A 26 -9.45 0.00 17.97
CA ASP A 26 -9.51 -1.38 18.45
C ASP A 26 -8.60 -1.63 19.66
N GLY A 27 -8.00 -0.58 20.23
CA GLY A 27 -7.07 -0.68 21.37
C GLY A 27 -5.68 -1.20 21.00
N HIS A 28 -5.35 -1.25 19.71
CA HIS A 28 -4.05 -1.68 19.20
C HIS A 28 -3.14 -0.47 18.92
N SER A 29 -2.00 -0.39 19.61
CA SER A 29 -1.02 0.70 19.43
C SER A 29 0.38 0.25 19.05
N GLY A 30 0.63 -1.07 19.07
CA GLY A 30 1.94 -1.64 18.78
C GLY A 30 2.28 -1.67 17.29
N TYR A 31 3.58 -1.61 16.99
CA TYR A 31 4.09 -1.65 15.61
C TYR A 31 3.74 -2.95 14.88
N ARG A 32 3.58 -4.06 15.63
CA ARG A 32 3.24 -5.36 15.06
C ARG A 32 1.82 -5.36 14.49
N GLU A 33 0.87 -4.89 15.28
CA GLU A 33 -0.55 -4.86 14.96
C GLU A 33 -0.80 -3.93 13.77
N LYS A 34 -0.12 -2.77 13.74
CA LYS A 34 -0.12 -1.84 12.61
C LYS A 34 0.44 -2.48 11.33
N GLY A 35 1.55 -3.20 11.44
CA GLY A 35 2.14 -3.95 10.33
C GLY A 35 1.19 -5.01 9.78
N GLN A 36 0.48 -5.72 10.66
CA GLN A 36 -0.52 -6.71 10.28
C GLN A 36 -1.73 -6.07 9.60
N ALA A 37 -2.20 -4.92 10.08
CA ALA A 37 -3.31 -4.18 9.45
C ALA A 37 -2.97 -3.75 8.02
N PHE A 38 -1.77 -3.22 7.80
CA PHE A 38 -1.30 -2.86 6.46
C PHE A 38 -1.19 -4.08 5.54
N ALA A 39 -0.62 -5.20 6.03
CA ALA A 39 -0.53 -6.43 5.26
C ALA A 39 -1.91 -6.97 4.87
N GLY A 40 -2.87 -6.94 5.80
CA GLY A 40 -4.26 -7.30 5.55
C GLY A 40 -4.93 -6.41 4.51
N PHE A 41 -4.69 -5.09 4.56
CA PHE A 41 -5.18 -4.15 3.55
C PHE A 41 -4.65 -4.47 2.14
N ILE A 42 -3.33 -4.69 2.00
CA ILE A 42 -2.73 -5.03 0.70
C ILE A 42 -3.31 -6.34 0.17
N ALA A 43 -3.49 -7.35 1.03
CA ALA A 43 -4.11 -8.62 0.66
C ALA A 43 -5.57 -8.44 0.22
N ALA A 44 -6.35 -7.59 0.92
CA ALA A 44 -7.74 -7.31 0.57
C ALA A 44 -7.88 -6.56 -0.76
N VAL A 45 -7.01 -5.57 -1.02
CA VAL A 45 -6.98 -4.85 -2.31
C VAL A 45 -6.64 -5.80 -3.45
N ALA A 46 -5.60 -6.62 -3.29
CA ALA A 46 -5.21 -7.61 -4.29
C ALA A 46 -6.31 -8.66 -4.54
N GLY A 47 -6.94 -9.17 -3.48
CA GLY A 47 -8.06 -10.10 -3.57
C GLY A 47 -9.28 -9.52 -4.28
N THR A 48 -9.65 -8.28 -3.94
CA THR A 48 -10.77 -7.57 -4.58
C THR A 48 -10.51 -7.34 -6.07
N MET A 49 -9.28 -6.93 -6.41
CA MET A 49 -8.87 -6.75 -7.80
C MET A 49 -8.98 -8.08 -8.58
N CYS A 50 -8.45 -9.18 -8.04
CA CYS A 50 -8.61 -10.50 -8.64
C CYS A 50 -10.07 -10.90 -8.84
N ALA A 51 -10.95 -10.60 -7.87
CA ALA A 51 -12.37 -10.93 -7.95
C ALA A 51 -13.13 -10.12 -9.01
N GLN A 52 -12.75 -8.86 -9.22
CA GLN A 52 -13.45 -7.96 -10.15
C GLN A 52 -13.02 -8.13 -11.61
N ILE A 53 -11.72 -8.27 -11.85
CA ILE A 53 -11.15 -8.27 -13.21
C ILE A 53 -10.52 -9.61 -13.62
N GLY A 54 -10.54 -10.59 -12.71
CA GLY A 54 -9.88 -11.88 -12.92
C GLY A 54 -8.38 -11.83 -12.64
N THR A 55 -7.82 -12.99 -12.31
CA THR A 55 -6.42 -13.13 -11.85
C THR A 55 -5.41 -12.68 -12.90
N ASP A 56 -5.62 -12.98 -14.18
CA ASP A 56 -4.68 -12.62 -15.24
C ASP A 56 -4.61 -11.10 -15.48
N ALA A 57 -5.76 -10.42 -15.50
CA ALA A 57 -5.80 -8.97 -15.64
C ALA A 57 -5.24 -8.29 -14.39
N ALA A 58 -5.56 -8.78 -13.19
CA ALA A 58 -5.00 -8.30 -11.93
C ALA A 58 -3.47 -8.43 -11.90
N ARG A 59 -2.93 -9.56 -12.35
CA ARG A 59 -1.48 -9.78 -12.50
C ARG A 59 -0.87 -8.79 -13.49
N ALA A 60 -1.47 -8.60 -14.67
CA ALA A 60 -0.97 -7.66 -15.67
C ALA A 60 -0.93 -6.22 -15.13
N VAL A 61 -1.96 -5.79 -14.39
CA VAL A 61 -1.97 -4.48 -13.72
C VAL A 61 -0.83 -4.36 -12.71
N LEU A 62 -0.61 -5.37 -11.87
CA LEU A 62 0.49 -5.37 -10.89
C LEU A 62 1.87 -5.36 -11.57
N GLU A 63 2.05 -6.12 -12.65
CA GLU A 63 3.30 -6.17 -13.41
C GLU A 63 3.59 -4.84 -14.11
N VAL A 64 2.59 -4.24 -14.77
CA VAL A 64 2.73 -2.91 -15.39
C VAL A 64 2.98 -1.84 -14.32
N THR A 65 2.29 -1.90 -13.18
CA THR A 65 2.54 -0.99 -12.05
C THR A 65 3.99 -1.13 -11.59
N ALA A 66 4.49 -2.36 -11.41
CA ALA A 66 5.87 -2.62 -11.01
C ALA A 66 6.90 -2.04 -12.00
N GLN A 67 6.58 -2.02 -13.30
CA GLN A 67 7.42 -1.46 -14.36
C GLN A 67 7.30 0.06 -14.50
N GLY A 68 6.12 0.64 -14.21
CA GLY A 68 5.85 2.08 -14.30
C GLY A 68 6.29 2.88 -13.07
N LEU A 69 6.53 2.19 -11.96
CA LEU A 69 7.06 2.75 -10.71
C LEU A 69 8.24 3.73 -10.90
N PRO A 70 9.33 3.40 -11.64
CA PRO A 70 10.42 4.33 -11.98
C PRO A 70 9.99 5.66 -12.62
N SER A 71 8.83 5.71 -13.28
CA SER A 71 8.33 6.88 -14.04
C SER A 71 7.35 7.76 -13.25
N ILE A 72 6.82 7.27 -12.13
CA ILE A 72 6.00 8.05 -11.18
C ILE A 72 6.89 8.77 -10.14
N GLU A 73 8.21 8.73 -10.31
CA GLU A 73 9.15 9.38 -9.40
C GLU A 73 8.98 10.91 -9.36
N ARG A 74 8.64 11.39 -8.15
CA ARG A 74 8.74 12.75 -7.61
C ARG A 74 7.70 13.81 -8.00
N ALA A 75 7.13 13.83 -9.19
CA ALA A 75 6.35 15.01 -9.62
C ALA A 75 4.96 15.14 -8.97
N THR A 76 4.33 14.04 -8.56
CA THR A 76 2.90 14.01 -8.19
C THR A 76 2.62 13.69 -6.72
N LEU A 77 3.61 13.23 -5.96
CA LEU A 77 3.45 12.92 -4.54
C LEU A 77 3.66 14.19 -3.71
N LYS A 78 2.60 14.99 -3.53
CA LYS A 78 2.60 16.07 -2.52
C LYS A 78 2.31 15.46 -1.16
N ALA A 79 3.29 15.48 -0.27
CA ALA A 79 3.07 15.23 1.15
C ALA A 79 2.11 16.29 1.69
N VAL A 80 0.90 15.87 2.07
CA VAL A 80 -0.01 16.71 2.84
C VAL A 80 0.51 16.67 4.28
N LYS A 81 1.06 17.79 4.76
CA LYS A 81 1.45 17.93 6.17
C LYS A 81 0.20 17.91 7.06
N PRO A 82 0.31 17.41 8.30
CA PRO A 82 -0.78 17.44 9.27
C PRO A 82 -1.22 18.88 9.60
#